data_AF-A0A7W0CGU0-F1
#
_entry.id   AF-A0A7W0CGU0-F1
#
_cell.length_a   1.000
_cell.length_b   1.000
_cell.length_c   1.000
_cell.angle_alpha   90.00
_cell.angle_beta   90.00
_cell.angle_gamma   90.00
#
_symmetry.space_group_name_H-M   'P 1'
#
loop_
_entity.id
_entity.type
_entity.pdbx_description
1 polymer ?
#
loop_
_entity_poly.entity_id
_entity_poly.type
_entity_poly.pdbx_seq_one_letter_code
_entity_poly.pdbx_strand_id
1 'polypeptide(L)'
;MAVRPEVPDGAAEGTLTVWRPVQPPYGPPEQFDAGRRAAGAALFAAGAAERKRFVPREPDGRPGFPPGFPGSIAHTDRLAIALVVPGASSVGVDIESAVITARMARFVLRGLESQTLLPPVGDYTMRELFAAKEAAFKALYASGALEEFPFWWIELAEADGVLIASYRGSQVPVWIRSEPDLSLAVAIRR
;
A
#
# COMPACT_ATOMS: atom_id res chain seq x y z
N MET A 1 -16.60 -6.46 14.63
CA MET A 1 -16.59 -5.03 14.22
C MET A 1 -15.69 -4.90 13.01
N ALA A 2 -16.03 -4.08 12.01
CA ALA A 2 -15.11 -3.83 10.90
C ALA A 2 -13.89 -3.07 11.44
N VAL A 3 -12.71 -3.64 11.27
CA VAL A 3 -11.44 -3.01 11.65
C VAL A 3 -11.27 -1.75 10.81
N ARG A 4 -10.95 -0.64 11.47
CA ARG A 4 -10.67 0.64 10.84
C ARG A 4 -9.20 0.96 11.11
N PRO A 5 -8.27 0.46 10.28
CA PRO A 5 -6.86 0.76 10.47
C PRO A 5 -6.63 2.27 10.50
N GLU A 6 -5.83 2.70 11.46
CA GLU A 6 -5.32 4.07 11.51
C GLU A 6 -4.13 4.21 10.56
N VAL A 7 -3.94 5.42 10.04
CA VAL A 7 -2.82 5.70 9.13
C VAL A 7 -1.52 5.59 9.92
N PRO A 8 -0.46 4.96 9.37
CA PRO A 8 0.84 4.89 10.02
C PRO A 8 1.40 6.28 10.32
N ASP A 9 2.00 6.43 11.50
CA ASP A 9 2.64 7.68 11.91
C ASP A 9 3.78 8.04 10.93
N GLY A 10 3.93 9.33 10.64
CA GLY A 10 4.98 9.84 9.73
C GLY A 10 4.70 9.71 8.23
N ALA A 11 3.67 8.96 7.81
CA ALA A 11 3.33 8.80 6.39
C ALA A 11 2.95 10.16 5.73
N ALA A 12 2.06 10.92 6.36
CA ALA A 12 1.71 12.27 5.92
C ALA A 12 1.08 13.11 7.04
N GLU A 13 1.63 14.31 7.29
CA GLU A 13 0.97 15.32 8.11
C GLU A 13 -0.35 15.77 7.47
N GLY A 14 -1.38 15.99 8.30
CA GLY A 14 -2.69 16.46 7.80
C GLY A 14 -3.51 15.40 7.06
N THR A 15 -3.27 14.11 7.31
CA THR A 15 -4.03 13.02 6.67
C THR A 15 -5.53 13.09 7.01
N LEU A 16 -6.37 13.08 5.97
CA LEU A 16 -7.83 12.98 6.11
C LEU A 16 -8.29 11.54 5.81
N THR A 17 -8.86 10.87 6.80
CA THR A 17 -9.44 9.52 6.65
C THR A 17 -10.96 9.60 6.57
N VAL A 18 -11.54 9.00 5.52
CA VAL A 18 -13.00 8.93 5.32
C VAL A 18 -13.43 7.48 5.23
N TRP A 19 -14.40 7.09 6.06
CA TRP A 19 -14.98 5.74 6.08
C TRP A 19 -16.36 5.75 5.43
N ARG A 20 -16.61 4.78 4.54
CA ARG A 20 -17.91 4.58 3.91
C ARG A 20 -18.31 3.10 4.01
N PRO A 21 -19.50 2.79 4.54
CA PRO A 21 -20.00 1.42 4.49
C PRO A 21 -20.28 1.04 3.04
N VAL A 22 -19.98 -0.20 2.70
CA VAL A 22 -20.34 -0.84 1.43
C VAL A 22 -21.08 -2.14 1.73
N GLN A 23 -21.86 -2.63 0.78
CA GLN A 23 -22.37 -4.01 0.88
C GLN A 23 -21.17 -4.97 0.93
N PRO A 24 -21.24 -6.06 1.70
CA PRO A 24 -20.17 -7.05 1.74
C PRO A 24 -19.78 -7.45 0.32
N PRO A 25 -18.52 -7.28 -0.10
CA PRO A 25 -18.15 -7.56 -1.46
C PRO A 25 -18.06 -9.08 -1.65
N TYR A 26 -19.07 -9.67 -2.30
CA TYR A 26 -19.16 -11.11 -2.54
C TYR A 26 -18.26 -11.56 -3.72
N GLY A 27 -16.98 -11.22 -3.66
CA GLY A 27 -15.98 -11.69 -4.62
C GLY A 27 -15.12 -10.58 -5.26
N PRO A 28 -14.25 -10.95 -6.21
CA PRO A 28 -13.33 -10.02 -6.87
C PRO A 28 -14.01 -8.81 -7.56
N PRO A 29 -15.15 -8.94 -8.26
CA PRO A 29 -15.81 -7.78 -8.87
C PRO A 29 -16.26 -6.73 -7.86
N GLU A 30 -16.88 -7.14 -6.76
CA GLU A 30 -17.36 -6.23 -5.73
C GLU A 30 -16.20 -5.60 -4.94
N GLN A 31 -15.11 -6.34 -4.71
CA GLN A 31 -13.89 -5.80 -4.11
C GLN A 31 -13.26 -4.73 -4.99
N PHE A 32 -13.22 -4.99 -6.31
CA PHE A 32 -12.75 -4.02 -7.30
C PHE A 32 -13.60 -2.73 -7.26
N ASP A 33 -14.92 -2.86 -7.26
CA ASP A 33 -15.84 -1.72 -7.19
C ASP A 33 -15.71 -0.94 -5.88
N ALA A 34 -15.57 -1.64 -4.75
CA ALA A 34 -15.33 -1.02 -3.44
C ALA A 34 -14.04 -0.20 -3.44
N GLY A 35 -12.95 -0.75 -4.01
CA GLY A 35 -11.68 -0.04 -4.17
C GLY A 35 -11.80 1.20 -5.05
N ARG A 36 -12.57 1.14 -6.15
CA ARG A 36 -12.81 2.30 -7.02
C ARG A 36 -13.65 3.38 -6.35
N ARG A 37 -14.65 2.99 -5.55
CA ARG A 37 -15.42 3.94 -4.72
C ARG A 37 -14.53 4.61 -3.68
N ALA A 38 -13.66 3.86 -3.02
CA ALA A 38 -12.67 4.39 -2.09
C ALA A 38 -11.74 5.40 -2.79
N ALA A 39 -11.27 5.09 -4.00
CA ALA A 39 -10.41 5.98 -4.78
C ALA A 39 -11.10 7.28 -5.18
N GLY A 40 -12.36 7.22 -5.64
CA GLY A 40 -13.14 8.42 -5.92
C GLY A 40 -13.38 9.31 -4.69
N ALA A 41 -13.60 8.69 -3.52
CA ALA A 41 -13.73 9.41 -2.26
C ALA A 41 -12.40 10.05 -1.82
N ALA A 42 -11.27 9.35 -1.96
CA ALA A 42 -9.94 9.89 -1.68
C ALA A 42 -9.60 11.06 -2.62
N LEU A 43 -9.93 10.97 -3.91
CA LEU A 43 -9.77 12.06 -4.87
C LEU A 43 -10.61 13.28 -4.50
N PHE A 44 -11.86 13.07 -4.07
CA PHE A 44 -12.69 14.16 -3.59
C PHE A 44 -12.07 14.86 -2.37
N ALA A 45 -11.66 14.07 -1.37
CA ALA A 45 -11.01 14.54 -0.15
C ALA A 45 -9.71 15.30 -0.44
N ALA A 46 -8.96 14.86 -1.45
CA ALA A 46 -7.74 15.51 -1.92
C ALA A 46 -7.97 16.79 -2.76
N GLY A 47 -9.23 17.18 -3.00
CA GLY A 47 -9.57 18.41 -3.74
C GLY A 47 -9.68 18.23 -5.26
N ALA A 48 -9.77 17.00 -5.77
CA ALA A 48 -9.98 16.78 -7.19
C ALA A 48 -11.38 17.26 -7.63
N ALA A 49 -11.40 17.97 -8.77
CA ALA A 49 -12.65 18.34 -9.43
C ALA A 49 -13.48 17.09 -9.78
N GLU A 50 -14.81 17.22 -9.80
CA GLU A 50 -15.73 16.08 -9.99
C GLU A 50 -15.41 15.21 -11.20
N ARG A 51 -15.12 15.83 -12.35
CA ARG A 51 -14.71 15.16 -13.59
C ARG A 51 -13.44 14.30 -13.48
N LYS A 52 -12.62 14.50 -12.44
CA LYS A 52 -11.38 13.77 -12.16
C LYS A 52 -11.56 12.66 -11.12
N ARG A 53 -12.76 12.47 -10.53
CA ARG A 53 -12.98 11.50 -9.45
C ARG A 53 -13.21 10.06 -9.93
N PHE A 54 -13.25 9.86 -11.24
CA PHE A 54 -13.31 8.53 -11.84
C PHE A 54 -11.90 7.99 -12.05
N VAL A 55 -11.65 6.75 -11.60
CA VAL A 55 -10.35 6.06 -11.72
C VAL A 55 -10.52 4.88 -12.67
N PRO A 56 -10.18 5.02 -13.97
CA PRO A 56 -10.24 3.92 -14.92
C PRO A 56 -9.27 2.78 -14.56
N ARG A 57 -9.40 1.67 -15.29
CA ARG A 57 -8.42 0.60 -15.32
C ARG A 57 -7.57 0.79 -16.57
N GLU A 58 -6.26 0.94 -16.38
CA GLU A 58 -5.29 1.00 -17.47
C GLU A 58 -5.14 -0.36 -18.16
N PRO A 59 -4.57 -0.43 -19.38
CA PRO A 59 -4.41 -1.69 -20.12
C PRO A 59 -3.65 -2.79 -19.36
N ASP A 60 -2.71 -2.39 -18.50
CA ASP A 60 -1.94 -3.28 -17.63
C ASP A 60 -2.64 -3.62 -16.29
N GLY A 61 -3.87 -3.15 -16.12
CA GLY A 61 -4.70 -3.39 -14.95
C GLY A 61 -4.55 -2.37 -13.82
N ARG A 62 -3.63 -1.42 -13.90
CA ARG A 62 -3.41 -0.40 -12.86
C ARG A 62 -4.58 0.58 -12.75
N PRO A 63 -4.80 1.19 -11.58
CA PRO A 63 -5.73 2.30 -11.45
C PRO A 63 -5.18 3.56 -12.12
N GLY A 64 -5.91 4.09 -13.10
CA GLY A 64 -5.55 5.31 -13.84
C GLY A 64 -5.88 6.57 -13.06
N PHE A 65 -5.11 6.86 -12.00
CA PHE A 65 -5.29 8.08 -11.23
C PHE A 65 -5.01 9.34 -12.09
N PRO A 66 -5.79 10.42 -11.92
CA PRO A 66 -5.64 11.60 -12.76
C PRO A 66 -4.33 12.35 -12.46
N PRO A 67 -3.77 13.09 -13.43
CA PRO A 67 -2.56 13.89 -13.24
C PRO A 67 -2.67 14.86 -12.06
N GLY A 68 -1.61 14.91 -11.24
CA GLY A 68 -1.51 15.70 -10.01
C GLY A 68 -2.05 15.00 -8.76
N PHE A 69 -2.67 13.83 -8.90
CA PHE A 69 -3.25 13.05 -7.79
C PHE A 69 -2.77 11.61 -7.83
N PRO A 70 -1.46 11.34 -7.65
CA PRO A 70 -0.99 9.96 -7.58
C PRO A 70 -1.75 9.22 -6.47
N GLY A 71 -2.13 7.99 -6.78
CA GLY A 71 -2.92 7.19 -5.87
C GLY A 71 -2.65 5.70 -6.00
N SER A 72 -3.09 4.96 -4.99
CA SER A 72 -3.00 3.51 -4.94
C SER A 72 -4.26 2.94 -4.29
N ILE A 73 -4.60 1.70 -4.63
CA ILE A 73 -5.75 0.97 -4.11
C ILE A 73 -5.27 -0.37 -3.56
N ALA A 74 -5.86 -0.82 -2.46
CA ALA A 74 -5.70 -2.17 -1.93
C ALA A 74 -7.04 -2.67 -1.37
N HIS A 75 -7.23 -3.99 -1.36
CA HIS A 75 -8.43 -4.59 -0.79
C HIS A 75 -8.16 -5.98 -0.23
N THR A 76 -8.94 -6.36 0.78
CA THR A 76 -9.13 -7.72 1.25
C THR A 76 -10.57 -8.17 0.95
N ASP A 77 -11.00 -9.31 1.50
CA ASP A 77 -12.39 -9.75 1.49
C ASP A 77 -13.34 -8.85 2.32
N ARG A 78 -12.79 -8.01 3.21
CA ARG A 78 -13.55 -7.23 4.20
C ARG A 78 -13.35 -5.73 4.11
N LEU A 79 -12.29 -5.28 3.48
CA LEU A 79 -11.89 -3.88 3.46
C LEU A 79 -11.35 -3.50 2.09
N ALA A 80 -11.70 -2.32 1.58
CA ALA A 80 -11.02 -1.69 0.46
C ALA A 80 -10.56 -0.30 0.89
N ILE A 81 -9.31 0.05 0.54
CA ILE A 81 -8.69 1.32 0.85
C ILE A 81 -8.13 1.95 -0.43
N ALA A 82 -8.14 3.27 -0.47
CA ALA A 82 -7.41 4.03 -1.45
C ALA A 82 -6.66 5.19 -0.79
N LEU A 83 -5.46 5.44 -1.28
CA LEU A 83 -4.59 6.53 -0.87
C LEU A 83 -4.41 7.48 -2.06
N VAL A 84 -4.50 8.78 -1.82
CA VAL A 84 -4.18 9.84 -2.79
C VAL A 84 -3.34 10.88 -2.07
N VAL A 85 -2.18 11.22 -2.64
CA VAL A 85 -1.27 12.23 -2.05
C VAL A 85 -0.93 13.27 -3.11
N PRO A 86 -1.65 14.41 -3.16
CA PRO A 86 -1.35 15.48 -4.11
C PRO A 86 0.10 15.93 -4.01
N GLY A 87 0.75 16.11 -5.16
CA GLY A 87 2.13 16.58 -5.24
C GLY A 87 3.22 15.53 -4.92
N ALA A 88 2.85 14.30 -4.55
CA ALA A 88 3.81 13.21 -4.52
C ALA A 88 4.22 12.81 -5.96
N SER A 89 5.40 12.22 -6.10
CA SER A 89 5.85 11.59 -7.35
C SER A 89 5.11 10.28 -7.61
N SER A 90 4.97 9.42 -6.59
CA SER A 90 4.19 8.18 -6.67
C SER A 90 3.83 7.67 -5.27
N VAL A 91 2.81 6.81 -5.17
CA VAL A 91 2.35 6.25 -3.90
C VAL A 91 1.95 4.80 -4.04
N GLY A 92 1.96 4.10 -2.92
CA GLY A 92 1.51 2.73 -2.78
C GLY A 92 0.81 2.54 -1.43
N VAL A 93 -0.23 1.73 -1.42
CA VAL A 93 -0.91 1.30 -0.20
C VAL A 93 -1.16 -0.19 -0.29
N ASP A 94 -1.02 -0.87 0.83
CA ASP A 94 -1.39 -2.27 0.95
C ASP A 94 -2.01 -2.60 2.30
N ILE A 95 -2.93 -3.57 2.29
CA ILE A 95 -3.57 -4.09 3.50
C ILE A 95 -3.54 -5.61 3.48
N GLU A 96 -3.02 -6.20 4.55
CA GLU A 96 -2.87 -7.66 4.66
C GLU A 96 -3.50 -8.18 5.96
N SER A 97 -4.37 -9.18 5.84
CA SER A 97 -5.02 -9.88 6.96
C SER A 97 -4.69 -11.36 7.03
N ALA A 98 -3.99 -11.90 6.03
CA ALA A 98 -3.62 -13.29 5.96
C ALA A 98 -2.52 -13.64 6.97
N VAL A 99 -2.57 -14.88 7.43
CA VAL A 99 -1.47 -15.48 8.19
C VAL A 99 -0.35 -15.86 7.22
N ILE A 100 0.76 -15.14 7.30
CA ILE A 100 1.94 -15.42 6.47
C ILE A 100 2.68 -16.63 7.04
N THR A 101 2.69 -17.74 6.30
CA THR A 101 3.39 -18.96 6.72
C THR A 101 4.91 -18.78 6.66
N ALA A 102 5.65 -19.54 7.47
CA ALA A 102 7.12 -19.58 7.40
C ALA A 102 7.65 -19.97 6.00
N ARG A 103 6.87 -20.75 5.22
CA ARG A 103 7.22 -21.07 3.84
C ARG A 103 7.13 -19.86 2.93
N MET A 104 6.05 -19.08 3.03
CA MET A 104 5.89 -17.81 2.29
C MET A 104 6.97 -16.81 2.70
N ALA A 105 7.25 -16.72 4.00
CA ALA A 105 8.29 -15.85 4.54
C ALA A 105 9.66 -16.06 3.87
N ARG A 106 10.09 -17.32 3.72
CA ARG A 106 11.37 -17.66 3.06
C ARG A 106 11.43 -17.29 1.58
N PHE A 107 10.28 -17.11 0.94
CA PHE A 107 10.22 -16.72 -0.48
C PHE A 107 10.12 -15.21 -0.65
N VAL A 108 9.36 -14.55 0.23
CA VAL A 108 9.11 -13.11 0.18
C VAL A 108 10.30 -12.31 0.73
N LEU A 109 10.89 -12.77 1.83
CA LEU A 109 12.05 -12.12 2.42
C LEU A 109 13.34 -12.57 1.76
N ARG A 110 14.22 -11.61 1.49
CA ARG A 110 15.49 -11.81 0.79
C ARG A 110 16.68 -11.42 1.65
N GLY A 111 17.83 -11.99 1.32
CA GLY A 111 19.12 -11.59 1.88
C GLY A 111 19.13 -11.62 3.41
N LEU A 112 19.42 -10.45 4.00
CA LEU A 112 19.52 -10.28 5.44
C LEU A 112 18.21 -9.79 6.09
N GLU A 113 17.12 -9.59 5.33
CA GLU A 113 15.86 -9.05 5.87
C GLU A 113 15.33 -9.88 7.03
N SER A 114 15.26 -11.21 6.86
CA SER A 114 14.77 -12.09 7.92
C SER A 114 15.67 -12.14 9.15
N GLN A 115 16.94 -11.73 9.02
CA GLN A 115 17.93 -11.71 10.10
C GLN A 115 17.98 -10.36 10.81
N THR A 116 17.50 -9.29 10.18
CA THR A 116 17.64 -7.91 10.66
C THR A 116 16.32 -7.25 11.01
N LEU A 117 15.23 -7.60 10.33
CA LEU A 117 13.93 -6.95 10.48
C LEU A 117 12.93 -7.77 11.31
N LEU A 118 13.14 -9.08 11.44
CA LEU A 118 12.25 -9.95 12.22
C LEU A 118 12.76 -10.16 13.66
N PRO A 119 11.85 -10.49 14.60
CA PRO A 119 12.23 -10.92 15.93
C PRO A 119 13.19 -12.13 15.89
N PRO A 120 14.19 -12.19 16.78
CA PRO A 120 14.38 -11.29 17.94
C PRO A 120 15.23 -10.04 17.65
N VAL A 121 15.71 -9.83 16.43
CA VAL A 121 16.66 -8.75 16.11
C VAL A 121 15.94 -7.46 15.72
N GLY A 122 14.94 -7.56 14.86
CA GLY A 122 14.10 -6.43 14.46
C GLY A 122 12.70 -6.52 15.05
N ASP A 123 11.93 -5.46 14.83
CA ASP A 123 10.63 -5.25 15.47
C ASP A 123 9.43 -5.54 14.55
N TYR A 124 9.69 -5.94 13.29
CA TYR A 124 8.63 -6.18 12.32
C TYR A 124 8.16 -7.63 12.30
N THR A 125 6.86 -7.82 12.13
CA THR A 125 6.26 -9.11 11.84
C THR A 125 6.33 -9.44 10.35
N MET A 126 6.16 -10.72 10.03
CA MET A 126 6.10 -11.19 8.64
C MET A 126 5.00 -10.52 7.81
N ARG A 127 3.84 -10.27 8.42
CA ARG A 127 2.68 -9.65 7.76
C ARG A 127 2.97 -8.19 7.42
N GLU A 128 3.67 -7.50 8.30
CA GLU A 128 4.10 -6.12 8.09
C GLU A 128 5.08 -6.02 6.93
N LEU A 129 6.13 -6.86 6.92
CA LEU A 129 7.10 -6.84 5.83
C LEU A 129 6.48 -7.25 4.48
N PHE A 130 5.50 -8.16 4.49
CA PHE A 130 4.75 -8.52 3.29
C PHE A 130 3.98 -7.31 2.73
N ALA A 131 3.12 -6.70 3.56
CA ALA A 131 2.35 -5.51 3.18
C ALA A 131 3.27 -4.35 2.74
N ALA A 132 4.42 -4.19 3.41
CA ALA A 132 5.41 -3.19 3.06
C ALA A 132 5.98 -3.38 1.65
N LYS A 133 6.34 -4.61 1.27
CA LYS A 133 6.83 -4.88 -0.09
C LYS A 133 5.74 -4.67 -1.14
N GLU A 134 4.50 -5.04 -0.87
CA GLU A 134 3.40 -4.79 -1.81
C GLU A 134 3.09 -3.28 -1.98
N ALA A 135 3.09 -2.53 -0.88
CA ALA A 135 2.93 -1.07 -0.92
C ALA A 135 4.09 -0.42 -1.68
N ALA A 136 5.34 -0.82 -1.38
CA ALA A 136 6.52 -0.33 -2.09
C ALA A 136 6.49 -0.67 -3.58
N PHE A 137 6.07 -1.89 -3.94
CA PHE A 137 5.92 -2.29 -5.34
C PHE A 137 4.96 -1.38 -6.08
N LYS A 138 3.78 -1.11 -5.51
CA LYS A 138 2.81 -0.19 -6.13
C LYS A 138 3.40 1.22 -6.32
N ALA A 139 4.13 1.74 -5.33
CA ALA A 139 4.78 3.05 -5.42
C ALA A 139 5.91 3.11 -6.48
N LEU A 140 6.78 2.09 -6.51
CA LEU A 140 7.91 2.03 -7.42
C LEU A 140 7.46 1.73 -8.86
N TYR A 141 6.51 0.82 -9.04
CA TYR A 141 5.97 0.47 -10.35
C TYR A 141 5.14 1.60 -10.97
N ALA A 142 4.38 2.36 -10.15
CA ALA A 142 3.63 3.53 -10.62
C ALA A 142 4.53 4.68 -11.10
N SER A 143 5.81 4.72 -10.70
CA SER A 143 6.75 5.75 -11.17
C SER A 143 7.18 5.59 -12.64
N GLY A 144 6.83 4.46 -13.29
CA GLY A 144 7.23 4.16 -14.66
C GLY A 144 8.72 3.83 -14.84
N ALA A 145 9.49 3.78 -13.75
CA ALA A 145 10.94 3.59 -13.78
C ALA A 145 11.38 2.13 -14.02
N LEU A 146 10.45 1.16 -14.00
CA LEU A 146 10.76 -0.27 -13.89
C LEU A 146 9.86 -1.13 -14.78
N GLU A 147 10.47 -2.11 -15.44
CA GLU A 147 9.77 -3.26 -16.05
C GLU A 147 9.01 -4.04 -14.98
N GLU A 148 7.94 -4.75 -15.34
CA GLU A 148 7.20 -5.59 -14.39
C GLU A 148 8.14 -6.58 -13.69
N PHE A 149 8.13 -6.56 -12.36
CA PHE A 149 9.01 -7.36 -11.53
C PHE A 149 8.23 -7.87 -10.32
N PRO A 150 8.57 -9.04 -9.78
CA PRO A 150 7.87 -9.53 -8.62
C PRO A 150 8.23 -8.70 -7.37
N PHE A 151 7.23 -8.33 -6.57
CA PHE A 151 7.40 -7.49 -5.39
C PHE A 151 8.40 -8.05 -4.36
N TRP A 152 8.58 -9.37 -4.30
CA TRP A 152 9.57 -9.99 -3.40
C TRP A 152 11.02 -9.70 -3.78
N TRP A 153 11.30 -9.09 -4.94
CA TRP A 153 12.63 -8.59 -5.30
C TRP A 153 12.97 -7.25 -4.65
N ILE A 154 11.98 -6.56 -4.07
CA ILE A 154 12.21 -5.35 -3.29
C ILE A 154 13.00 -5.75 -2.04
N GLU A 155 14.08 -5.02 -1.79
CA GLU A 155 14.88 -5.15 -0.58
C GLU A 155 14.40 -4.16 0.47
N LEU A 156 14.21 -4.64 1.69
CA LEU A 156 13.82 -3.83 2.84
C LEU A 156 15.02 -3.62 3.78
N ALA A 157 15.17 -2.41 4.29
CA ALA A 157 16.10 -2.07 5.34
C ALA A 157 15.51 -0.98 6.23
N GLU A 158 15.87 -0.96 7.51
CA GLU A 158 15.49 0.13 8.40
C GLU A 158 16.61 1.19 8.45
N ALA A 159 16.25 2.46 8.34
CA ALA A 159 17.15 3.60 8.46
C ALA A 159 16.45 4.73 9.23
N ASP A 160 17.07 5.21 10.29
CA ASP A 160 16.56 6.30 11.14
C ASP A 160 15.11 6.08 11.62
N GLY A 161 14.76 4.83 11.97
CA GLY A 161 13.42 4.44 12.42
C GLY A 161 12.35 4.41 11.33
N VAL A 162 12.75 4.46 10.05
CA VAL A 162 11.86 4.35 8.89
C VAL A 162 12.26 3.15 8.05
N LEU A 163 11.27 2.36 7.64
CA LEU A 163 11.52 1.25 6.72
C LEU A 163 11.70 1.79 5.30
N ILE A 164 12.82 1.48 4.67
CA ILE A 164 13.16 1.87 3.31
C ILE A 164 13.07 0.65 2.41
N ALA A 165 12.25 0.76 1.37
CA ALA A 165 12.17 -0.23 0.30
C ALA A 165 13.03 0.21 -0.88
N SER A 166 13.81 -0.70 -1.45
CA SER A 166 14.71 -0.43 -2.55
C SER A 166 14.66 -1.49 -3.66
N TYR A 167 14.79 -1.04 -4.91
CA TYR A 167 14.94 -1.93 -6.06
C TYR A 167 15.64 -1.19 -7.21
N ARG A 168 16.72 -1.79 -7.76
CA ARG A 168 17.52 -1.25 -8.87
C ARG A 168 17.87 0.24 -8.73
N GLY A 169 18.27 0.66 -7.53
CA GLY A 169 18.67 2.05 -7.23
C GLY A 169 17.52 3.03 -6.98
N SER A 170 16.26 2.61 -7.16
CA SER A 170 15.09 3.37 -6.72
C SER A 170 14.75 3.03 -5.27
N GLN A 171 14.34 4.03 -4.50
CA GLN A 171 13.96 3.87 -3.09
C GLN A 171 12.64 4.57 -2.78
N VAL A 172 11.91 4.04 -1.80
CA VAL A 172 10.71 4.64 -1.24
C VAL A 172 10.61 4.34 0.26
N PRO A 173 10.35 5.34 1.12
CA PRO A 173 10.03 5.08 2.52
C PRO A 173 8.66 4.41 2.63
N VAL A 174 8.56 3.49 3.59
CA VAL A 174 7.37 2.72 3.90
C VAL A 174 7.06 2.87 5.38
N TRP A 175 5.82 3.23 5.68
CA TRP A 175 5.30 3.29 7.04
C TRP A 175 4.25 2.21 7.22
N ILE A 176 4.27 1.55 8.37
CA ILE A 176 3.43 0.41 8.65
C ILE A 176 2.72 0.63 9.98
N ARG A 177 1.47 0.20 10.04
CA ARG A 177 0.72 0.09 11.28
C ARG A 177 -0.08 -1.19 11.28
N SER A 178 0.00 -1.92 12.39
CA SER A 178 -0.70 -3.20 12.55
C SER A 178 -1.69 -3.16 13.70
N GLU A 179 -2.85 -3.73 13.41
CA GLU A 179 -3.81 -4.23 14.38
C GLU A 179 -3.65 -5.77 14.47
N PRO A 180 -4.23 -6.46 15.47
CA PRO A 180 -4.05 -7.90 15.64
C PRO A 180 -4.31 -8.74 14.38
N ASP A 181 -5.31 -8.37 13.58
CA ASP A 181 -5.77 -9.11 12.39
C ASP A 181 -5.52 -8.40 11.05
N LEU A 182 -4.86 -7.23 11.05
CA LEU A 182 -4.63 -6.45 9.83
C LEU A 182 -3.35 -5.61 9.92
N SER A 183 -2.52 -5.64 8.88
CA SER A 183 -1.43 -4.68 8.70
C SER A 183 -1.75 -3.74 7.54
N LEU A 184 -1.57 -2.43 7.75
CA LEU A 184 -1.67 -1.39 6.74
C LEU A 184 -0.26 -0.84 6.47
N ALA A 185 0.17 -0.88 5.21
CA ALA A 185 1.42 -0.28 4.76
C ALA A 185 1.15 0.85 3.77
N VAL A 186 1.91 1.93 3.90
CA VAL A 186 1.86 3.11 3.04
C VAL A 186 3.27 3.43 2.56
N ALA A 187 3.44 3.58 1.25
CA ALA A 187 4.69 3.99 0.63
C ALA A 187 4.48 5.29 -0.14
N ILE A 188 5.25 6.34 0.14
CA ILE A 188 5.09 7.65 -0.48
C ILE A 188 6.44 8.14 -0.97
N ARG A 189 6.53 8.40 -2.28
CA ARG A 189 7.69 9.02 -2.91
C ARG A 189 7.32 10.46 -3.25
N ARG A 190 7.96 11.42 -2.58
CA ARG A 190 7.79 12.85 -2.87
C ARG A 190 8.68 13.24 -4.05
#